data_AF-A0A3A3HAI0-F1
#
_entry.id   AF-A0A3A3HAI0-F1
#
_cell.length_a   1.000
_cell.length_b   1.000
_cell.length_c   1.000
_cell.angle_alpha   90.00
_cell.angle_beta   90.00
_cell.angle_gamma   90.00
#
_symmetry.space_group_name_H-M   'P 1'
#
loop_
_entity.id
_entity.type
_entity.pdbx_description
1 polymer ?
#
loop_
_entity_poly.entity_id
_entity_poly.type
_entity_poly.pdbx_seq_one_letter_code
_entity_poly.pdbx_strand_id
1 'polypeptide(L)' 'MAVFVGICAALQILGAIAIYAVARSAIHEILAATMFGMGIIAFALGVLIENSNKQLAAIERLKSTS' A
#
# COMPACT_ATOMS: atom_id res chain seq x y z
N MET A 1 -0.84 -4.27 -11.72
CA MET A 1 0.30 -4.28 -10.77
C MET A 1 0.03 -3.36 -9.57
N ALA A 2 -0.20 -2.07 -9.75
CA ALA A 2 -0.53 -1.14 -8.65
C ALA A 2 -1.77 -1.56 -7.82
N VAL A 3 -2.85 -1.99 -8.49
CA VAL A 3 -4.06 -2.51 -7.80
C VAL A 3 -3.76 -3.74 -6.94
N PHE A 4 -2.93 -4.67 -7.44
CA PHE A 4 -2.54 -5.86 -6.68
C PHE A 4 -1.73 -5.49 -5.44
N VAL A 5 -0.79 -4.54 -5.56
CA VAL A 5 -0.03 -3.99 -4.42
C VAL A 5 -0.98 -3.35 -3.41
N GLY A 6 -1.97 -2.56 -3.85
CA GLY A 6 -2.98 -1.97 -2.98
C GLY A 6 -3.81 -3.02 -2.21
N ILE A 7 -4.22 -4.10 -2.88
CA ILE A 7 -4.97 -5.20 -2.23
C ILE A 7 -4.10 -5.91 -1.20
N CYS A 8 -2.87 -6.29 -1.55
CA CYS A 8 -1.95 -6.94 -0.61
C CYS A 8 -1.65 -6.06 0.61
N ALA A 9 -1.46 -4.76 0.39
CA ALA A 9 -1.25 -3.80 1.46
C ALA A 9 -2.47 -3.70 2.39
N ALA A 10 -3.68 -3.66 1.83
CA ALA A 10 -4.92 -3.68 2.62
C ALA A 10 -5.06 -4.97 3.45
N LEU A 11 -4.76 -6.13 2.85
CA LEU A 11 -4.76 -7.41 3.58
C LEU A 11 -3.73 -7.43 4.70
N GLN A 12 -2.55 -6.85 4.50
CA GLN A 12 -1.51 -6.73 5.54
C GLN A 12 -1.96 -5.84 6.69
N ILE A 13 -2.62 -4.72 6.40
CA ILE A 13 -3.23 -3.83 7.42
C ILE A 13 -4.28 -4.59 8.23
N LEU A 14 -5.19 -5.33 7.57
CA LEU A 14 -6.21 -6.12 8.23
C LEU A 14 -5.61 -7.23 9.10
N GLY A 15 -4.58 -7.92 8.59
CA GLY A 15 -3.84 -8.93 9.34
C GLY A 15 -3.14 -8.36 10.57
N ALA A 16 -2.55 -7.16 10.44
CA ALA A 16 -1.94 -6.46 11.57
C ALA A 16 -2.97 -6.11 12.67
N ILE A 17 -4.16 -5.62 12.28
CA ILE A 17 -5.26 -5.35 13.21
C ILE A 17 -5.70 -6.63 13.92
N ALA A 18 -5.82 -7.73 13.19
CA ALA A 18 -6.20 -9.03 13.76
C ALA A 18 -5.16 -9.55 14.77
N ILE A 19 -3.85 -9.43 14.46
CA ILE A 19 -2.78 -9.82 15.38
C ILE A 19 -2.79 -8.93 16.62
N TYR A 20 -2.97 -7.62 16.46
CA TYR A 20 -3.06 -6.69 17.58
C TYR A 20 -4.21 -7.04 18.53
N ALA A 21 -5.39 -7.37 17.99
CA ALA A 21 -6.57 -7.72 18.78
C ALA A 21 -6.40 -9.00 19.62
N VAL A 22 -5.52 -9.92 19.20
CA VAL A 22 -5.27 -11.21 19.88
C VAL A 22 -3.93 -11.19 20.63
N ALA A 23 -3.20 -10.06 20.61
CA ALA A 23 -1.88 -9.96 21.20
C ALA A 23 -1.94 -10.22 22.73
N ARG A 24 -1.14 -11.18 23.19
CA ARG A 24 -0.95 -11.50 24.62
C ARG A 24 0.45 -11.15 25.14
N SER A 25 1.29 -10.59 24.28
CA SER A 25 2.69 -10.28 24.56
C SER A 25 3.12 -9.07 23.75
N ALA A 26 4.00 -8.26 24.34
CA ALA A 26 4.58 -7.06 23.73
C ALA A 26 5.21 -7.32 22.35
N ILE A 27 5.75 -8.53 22.11
CA ILE A 27 6.31 -8.89 20.80
C ILE A 27 5.23 -8.87 19.71
N HIS A 28 4.02 -9.35 20.01
CA HIS A 28 2.92 -9.39 19.04
C HIS A 28 2.38 -7.97 18.78
N GLU A 29 2.38 -7.10 19.79
CA GLU A 29 2.00 -5.70 19.62
C GLU A 29 2.98 -4.94 18.72
N ILE A 30 4.29 -5.11 18.94
CA ILE A 30 5.34 -4.50 18.09
C ILE A 30 5.27 -5.04 16.67
N LEU A 31 5.09 -6.36 16.52
CA LEU A 31 4.95 -7.00 15.22
C LEU A 31 3.72 -6.46 14.47
N ALA A 32 2.57 -6.37 15.15
CA ALA A 32 1.35 -5.82 14.58
C ALA A 32 1.53 -4.36 14.17
N ALA A 33 2.10 -3.51 15.03
CA ALA A 33 2.37 -2.11 14.71
C ALA A 33 3.30 -1.96 13.50
N THR A 34 4.35 -2.78 13.42
CA THR A 34 5.30 -2.79 12.30
C THR A 34 4.61 -3.26 11.01
N MET A 35 3.83 -4.34 11.06
CA MET A 35 3.08 -4.84 9.91
C MET A 35 2.06 -3.82 9.41
N PHE A 36 1.36 -3.13 10.32
CA PHE A 36 0.42 -2.07 9.99
C PHE A 36 1.13 -0.91 9.28
N GLY A 37 2.24 -0.41 9.84
CA GLY A 37 3.02 0.67 9.24
C GLY A 37 3.53 0.31 7.85
N MET A 38 4.07 -0.89 7.67
CA MET A 38 4.51 -1.39 6.37
C MET A 38 3.36 -1.51 5.36
N GLY A 39 2.18 -1.95 5.80
CA GLY A 39 0.98 -2.01 4.97
C GLY A 39 0.54 -0.62 4.50
N ILE A 40 0.54 0.38 5.38
CA ILE A 40 0.21 1.77 5.01
C ILE A 40 1.19 2.31 3.96
N ILE A 41 2.50 2.09 4.16
CA ILE A 41 3.55 2.54 3.23
C ILE A 41 3.35 1.86 1.85
N ALA A 42 3.12 0.55 1.83
CA ALA A 42 2.91 -0.18 0.58
C ALA A 42 1.65 0.30 -0.15
N PHE A 43 0.56 0.59 0.57
CA PHE A 43 -0.66 1.15 0.00
C PHE A 43 -0.41 2.52 -0.63
N ALA A 44 0.26 3.42 0.09
CA ALA A 44 0.60 4.75 -0.40
C ALA A 44 1.48 4.69 -1.66
N LEU A 45 2.48 3.79 -1.70
CA LEU A 45 3.32 3.57 -2.87
C LEU A 45 2.51 3.05 -4.07
N GLY A 46 1.57 2.13 -3.85
CA GLY A 46 0.66 1.65 -4.88
C GLY A 46 -0.12 2.78 -5.55
N VAL A 47 -0.70 3.68 -4.74
CA VAL A 47 -1.43 4.87 -5.22
C VAL A 47 -0.50 5.82 -5.98
N LEU A 48 0.70 6.08 -5.45
CA LEU A 48 1.69 6.95 -6.08
C LEU A 48 2.10 6.44 -7.46
N ILE A 49 2.39 5.14 -7.59
CA ILE A 49 2.75 4.52 -8.87
C ILE A 49 1.60 4.64 -9.87
N GLU A 50 0.37 4.37 -9.45
CA GLU A 50 -0.80 4.50 -10.33
C GLU A 50 -0.98 5.92 -10.83
N ASN A 51 -0.83 6.90 -9.94
CA ASN A 51 -0.93 8.31 -10.31
C ASN A 51 0.19 8.74 -11.27
N SER A 52 1.43 8.34 -11.01
CA SER A 52 2.57 8.63 -11.89
C SER A 52 2.38 8.05 -13.29
N ASN A 53 1.87 6.82 -13.40
CA ASN A 53 1.58 6.19 -14.69
C ASN A 53 0.48 6.93 -15.46
N LYS A 54 -0.58 7.40 -14.77
CA LYS A 54 -1.64 8.21 -15.39
C LYS A 54 -1.10 9.52 -15.96
N GLN A 55 -0.22 10.20 -15.22
CA GLN A 55 0.40 11.45 -15.67
C GLN A 55 1.33 11.23 -16.87
N LEU A 56 2.15 10.18 -16.84
CA LEU A 56 3.03 9.84 -17.97
C LEU A 56 2.24 9.60 -19.26
N ALA A 57 1.16 8.81 -19.18
CA ALA A 57 0.29 8.55 -20.32
C ALA A 57 -0.41 9.82 -20.85
N ALA A 58 -0.73 10.78 -19.98
CA ALA A 58 -1.30 12.06 -20.40
C ALA A 58 -0.27 12.92 -21.16
N ILE A 59 0.97 12.97 -20.69
CA ILE A 59 2.07 13.69 -21.34
C ILE A 59 2.37 13.09 -22.72
N GLU A 60 2.40 11.77 -22.84
CA GLU A 60 2.63 11.09 -24.12
C GLU A 60 1.55 11.42 -25.17
N ARG A 61 0.28 11.50 -24.75
CA ARG A 61 -0.82 11.92 -25.64
C ARG A 61 -0.71 13.36 -26.12
N LEU A 62 -0.28 14.28 -25.25
CA LEU A 62 -0.05 15.67 -25.64
C LEU A 62 1.08 15.75 -26.67
N LYS A 63 2.16 15.00 -26.45
CA LYS A 63 3.29 14.94 -27.38
C LYS A 63 2.93 14.34 -28.74
N SER A 64 2.02 13.36 -28.80
CA SER A 64 1.61 12.76 -30.09
C SER A 64 0.66 13.64 -30.92
N THR A 65 0.12 14.71 -30.33
CA THR A 65 -0.85 15.61 -30.97
C THR A 65 -0.23 16.95 -31.41
N SER A 66 1.03 17.19 -31.04
CA SER A 66 1.88 18.32 -31.47
C SER A 66 2.81 17.90 -32.60
#